data_AF-A0A2H0Y6R3-F1
#
_entry.id   AF-A0A2H0Y6R3-F1
#
_cell.length_a   1.000
_cell.length_b   1.000
_cell.length_c   1.000
_cell.angle_alpha   90.00
_cell.angle_beta   90.00
_cell.angle_gamma   90.00
#
_symmetry.space_group_name_H-M   'P 1'
#
loop_
_entity.id
_entity.type
_entity.pdbx_description
1 polymer ?
#
loop_
_entity_poly.entity_id
_entity_poly.type
_entity_poly.pdbx_seq_one_letter_code
_entity_poly.pdbx_strand_id
1 'polypeptide(L)'
;NDMRTLEEKAKSGNKRAKLAIDIFIYRIRKYIGAYTAIMSGCDCLVFTAGIGENQKDVRLKITKNIFKHLKKAPKVLVIPTNEELMIARQTYQLIKG
;
A
#
# COMPACT_ATOMS: atom_id res chain seq x y z
N ASN A 1 9.61 -15.18 -2.93
CA ASN A 1 8.53 -14.37 -2.34
C ASN A 1 8.93 -12.94 -2.01
N ASP A 2 10.20 -12.53 -2.11
CA ASP A 2 10.59 -11.11 -1.99
C ASP A 2 10.24 -10.33 -3.26
N MET A 3 9.58 -9.18 -3.10
CA MET A 3 9.27 -8.25 -4.17
C MET A 3 10.53 -7.66 -4.82
N ARG A 4 11.61 -7.44 -4.07
CA ARG A 4 12.88 -6.91 -4.60
C ARG A 4 13.48 -7.81 -5.67
N THR A 5 13.60 -9.10 -5.38
CA THR A 5 14.06 -10.11 -6.35
C THR A 5 13.14 -10.22 -7.56
N LEU A 6 11.83 -10.03 -7.36
CA LEU A 6 10.84 -10.01 -8.43
C LEU A 6 11.06 -8.82 -9.37
N GLU A 7 11.33 -7.63 -8.84
CA GLU A 7 11.63 -6.44 -9.63
C GLU A 7 12.93 -6.59 -10.43
N GLU A 8 13.99 -7.15 -9.83
CA GLU A 8 15.25 -7.44 -10.52
C GLU A 8 15.04 -8.39 -11.70
N LYS A 9 14.33 -9.50 -11.48
CA LYS A 9 13.99 -10.45 -12.55
C LYS A 9 13.14 -9.81 -13.65
N ALA A 10 12.19 -8.95 -13.27
CA ALA A 10 11.39 -8.23 -14.26
C ALA A 10 12.25 -7.26 -15.08
N LYS A 11 13.21 -6.57 -14.45
CA LYS A 11 14.19 -5.70 -15.12
C LYS A 11 15.11 -6.48 -16.06
N SER A 12 15.47 -7.72 -15.72
CA SER A 12 16.25 -8.61 -16.60
C SER A 12 15.43 -9.29 -17.71
N GLY A 13 14.18 -8.86 -17.94
CA GLY A 13 13.34 -9.32 -19.04
C GLY A 13 12.43 -10.52 -18.72
N ASN A 14 12.38 -10.98 -17.46
CA ASN A 14 11.49 -12.07 -17.07
C ASN A 14 10.01 -11.64 -17.12
N LYS A 15 9.29 -12.10 -18.15
CA LYS A 15 7.87 -11.78 -18.37
C LYS A 15 6.96 -12.24 -17.23
N ARG A 16 7.23 -13.40 -16.61
CA ARG A 16 6.42 -13.91 -15.49
C ARG A 16 6.60 -13.06 -14.24
N ALA A 17 7.82 -12.61 -13.97
CA ALA A 17 8.10 -11.70 -12.86
C ALA A 17 7.37 -10.36 -13.04
N LYS A 18 7.43 -9.80 -14.25
CA LYS A 18 6.68 -8.58 -14.59
C LYS A 18 5.18 -8.77 -14.40
N LEU A 19 4.61 -9.85 -14.94
CA LEU A 19 3.18 -10.15 -14.80
C LEU A 19 2.75 -10.29 -13.33
N ALA A 20 3.57 -10.93 -12.49
CA ALA A 20 3.28 -11.06 -11.06
C ALA A 20 3.23 -9.70 -10.36
N ILE A 21 4.15 -8.79 -10.68
CA ILE A 21 4.16 -7.40 -10.17
C ILE A 21 2.91 -6.66 -10.66
N ASP A 22 2.56 -6.79 -11.94
CA ASP A 22 1.39 -6.11 -12.52
C ASP A 22 0.09 -6.58 -11.85
N ILE A 23 -0.07 -7.89 -11.62
CA ILE A 23 -1.22 -8.45 -10.88
C ILE A 23 -1.26 -7.94 -9.44
N PHE A 24 -0.10 -7.91 -8.75
CA PHE A 24 0.01 -7.39 -7.39
C PHE A 24 -0.47 -5.94 -7.30
N ILE A 25 0.03 -5.07 -8.18
CA ILE A 25 -0.37 -3.66 -8.27
C ILE A 25 -1.85 -3.53 -8.60
N TYR A 26 -2.34 -4.28 -9.58
CA TYR A 26 -3.73 -4.27 -10.00
C TYR A 26 -4.69 -4.59 -8.84
N ARG A 27 -4.37 -5.63 -8.04
CA ARG A 27 -5.20 -6.00 -6.88
C ARG A 27 -5.26 -4.88 -5.85
N ILE A 28 -4.12 -4.28 -5.49
CA ILE A 28 -4.09 -3.16 -4.53
C ILE A 28 -4.92 -1.99 -5.04
N ARG A 29 -4.78 -1.64 -6.32
CA ARG A 29 -5.58 -0.59 -6.96
C ARG A 29 -7.07 -0.89 -6.88
N LYS A 30 -7.48 -2.12 -7.14
CA LYS A 30 -8.89 -2.56 -7.03
C LYS A 30 -9.43 -2.33 -5.61
N TYR A 31 -8.66 -2.68 -4.57
CA TYR A 31 -9.08 -2.47 -3.17
C TYR A 31 -9.18 -0.98 -2.82
N ILE A 32 -8.18 -0.17 -3.18
CA ILE A 32 -8.21 1.28 -2.95
C ILE A 32 -9.45 1.90 -3.61
N GLY A 33 -9.71 1.57 -4.88
CA GLY A 33 -10.88 2.08 -5.59
C GLY A 33 -12.20 1.66 -4.96
N ALA A 34 -12.33 0.38 -4.56
CA ALA A 34 -13.52 -0.13 -3.90
C ALA A 34 -13.81 0.60 -2.58
N TYR A 35 -12.80 0.76 -1.71
CA TYR A 35 -12.97 1.45 -0.43
C TYR A 35 -13.23 2.94 -0.60
N THR A 36 -12.54 3.59 -1.54
CA THR A 36 -12.80 4.99 -1.89
C THR A 36 -14.25 5.19 -2.35
N ALA A 37 -14.79 4.27 -3.14
CA ALA A 37 -16.17 4.33 -3.61
C ALA A 37 -17.18 4.17 -2.46
N ILE A 38 -16.98 3.16 -1.59
CA ILE A 38 -17.86 2.90 -0.43
C ILE A 38 -17.87 4.08 0.54
N MET A 39 -16.71 4.70 0.77
CA MET A 39 -16.55 5.86 1.67
C MET A 39 -16.97 7.19 1.03
N SER A 40 -17.38 7.19 -0.25
CA SER A 40 -17.69 8.40 -1.02
C SER A 40 -16.54 9.42 -1.09
N GLY A 41 -15.30 8.95 -1.02
CA GLY A 41 -14.11 9.79 -1.02
C GLY A 41 -12.93 9.18 -0.28
N CYS A 42 -11.83 9.93 -0.23
CA CYS A 42 -10.63 9.57 0.52
C CYS A 42 -9.82 10.86 0.80
N ASP A 43 -9.60 11.16 2.08
CA ASP A 43 -8.73 12.28 2.47
C ASP A 43 -7.24 11.89 2.46
N CYS A 44 -6.95 10.64 2.84
CA CYS A 44 -5.60 10.14 2.97
C CYS A 44 -5.50 8.65 2.62
N LEU A 45 -4.45 8.30 1.86
CA LEU A 45 -4.00 6.94 1.64
C LEU A 45 -2.67 6.74 2.37
N VAL A 46 -2.60 5.77 3.26
CA VAL A 46 -1.39 5.43 4.02
C VAL A 46 -0.80 4.13 3.51
N PHE A 47 0.51 4.15 3.21
CA PHE A 47 1.31 2.95 3.02
C PHE A 47 2.12 2.66 4.27
N THR A 48 2.15 1.39 4.67
CA THR A 48 2.88 0.90 5.84
C THR A 48 3.40 -0.52 5.57
N ALA A 49 4.08 -1.12 6.55
CA ALA A 49 4.75 -2.41 6.48
C ALA A 49 5.85 -2.49 5.40
N GLY A 50 6.55 -3.63 5.33
CA GLY A 50 7.78 -3.79 4.55
C GLY A 50 7.75 -3.24 3.11
N ILE A 51 6.79 -3.66 2.27
CA ILE A 51 6.69 -3.18 0.88
C ILE A 51 6.20 -1.73 0.83
N GLY A 52 5.16 -1.40 1.61
CA GLY A 52 4.55 -0.07 1.61
C GLY A 52 5.52 1.02 2.06
N GLU A 53 6.37 0.73 3.04
CA GLU A 53 7.36 1.68 3.57
C GLU A 53 8.56 1.83 2.64
N ASN A 54 9.10 0.72 2.14
CA ASN A 54 10.44 0.72 1.53
C ASN A 54 10.43 0.81 -0.01
N GLN A 55 9.31 0.53 -0.69
CA GLN A 55 9.29 0.44 -2.16
C GLN A 55 8.54 1.60 -2.81
N LYS A 56 9.26 2.70 -3.04
CA LYS A 56 8.72 3.91 -3.67
C LYS A 56 8.11 3.63 -5.05
N ASP A 57 8.77 2.84 -5.89
CA ASP A 57 8.32 2.55 -7.25
C ASP A 57 6.99 1.80 -7.26
N VAL A 58 6.80 0.85 -6.35
CA VAL A 58 5.55 0.14 -6.16
C VAL A 58 4.43 1.12 -5.78
N ARG A 59 4.67 2.01 -4.79
CA ARG A 59 3.69 3.03 -4.40
C ARG A 59 3.30 3.93 -5.58
N LEU A 60 4.27 4.39 -6.36
CA LEU A 60 4.01 5.23 -7.54
C LEU A 60 3.15 4.51 -8.59
N LYS A 61 3.45 3.23 -8.87
CA LYS A 61 2.64 2.43 -9.81
C LYS A 61 1.21 2.22 -9.29
N ILE A 62 1.04 2.03 -7.99
CA ILE A 62 -0.28 1.90 -7.36
C ILE A 62 -1.08 3.19 -7.50
N THR A 63 -0.50 4.35 -7.16
CA THR A 63 -1.25 5.61 -7.12
C THR A 63 -1.40 6.29 -8.49
N LYS A 64 -0.65 5.89 -9.51
CA LYS A 64 -0.69 6.49 -10.84
C LYS A 64 -2.11 6.53 -11.41
N ASN A 65 -2.66 7.72 -11.62
CA ASN A 65 -3.98 7.98 -12.22
C ASN A 65 -5.20 7.41 -11.48
N ILE A 66 -5.06 6.78 -10.31
CA ILE A 66 -6.20 6.08 -9.70
C ILE A 66 -7.24 7.04 -9.12
N PHE A 67 -6.84 8.23 -8.66
CA PHE A 67 -7.73 9.19 -8.01
C PHE A 67 -8.34 10.25 -8.93
N LYS A 68 -8.17 10.13 -10.25
CA LYS A 68 -8.68 11.13 -11.22
C LYS A 68 -10.21 11.30 -11.20
N HIS A 69 -10.93 10.30 -10.71
CA HIS A 69 -12.39 10.33 -10.58
C HIS A 69 -12.86 11.04 -9.31
N LEU A 70 -11.95 11.41 -8.39
CA LEU A 70 -12.28 12.12 -7.16
C LEU A 70 -12.19 13.63 -7.38
N LYS A 71 -13.09 14.38 -6.73
CA LYS A 71 -13.06 15.85 -6.71
C LYS A 71 -11.75 16.39 -6.12
N LYS A 72 -11.18 15.67 -5.17
CA LYS A 72 -9.92 15.99 -4.50
C LYS A 72 -9.09 14.71 -4.36
N ALA A 73 -7.84 14.76 -4.79
CA ALA A 73 -6.93 13.64 -4.60
C ALA A 73 -6.52 13.52 -3.12
N PRO A 74 -6.45 12.30 -2.56
CA PRO A 74 -6.02 12.10 -1.18
C PRO A 74 -4.55 12.47 -1.00
N LYS A 75 -4.19 12.88 0.22
CA LYS A 75 -2.79 12.92 0.65
C LYS A 75 -2.25 11.49 0.67
N VAL A 76 -1.06 11.27 0.13
CA VAL A 76 -0.40 9.95 0.16
C VAL A 76 0.72 10.00 1.18
N LEU A 77 0.62 9.18 2.22
CA LEU A 77 1.56 9.13 3.32
C LEU A 77 2.26 7.77 3.41
N VAL A 78 3.46 7.78 3.97
CA VAL A 78 4.15 6.57 4.41
C VAL A 78 4.32 6.69 5.91
N ILE A 79 3.72 5.76 6.65
CA ILE A 79 3.75 5.77 8.11
C ILE A 79 4.30 4.41 8.56
N PRO A 80 5.46 4.37 9.23
CA PRO A 80 5.99 3.12 9.77
C PRO A 80 5.01 2.49 10.75
N THR A 81 4.70 1.20 10.56
CA THR A 81 3.91 0.46 11.55
C THR A 81 4.79 0.07 12.73
N ASN A 82 4.21 0.04 13.92
CA ASN A 82 4.84 -0.52 15.11
C ASN A 82 3.76 -1.29 15.89
N GLU A 83 3.64 -2.56 15.54
CA GLU A 83 2.58 -3.44 16.05
C GLU A 83 2.81 -3.74 17.53
N GLU A 84 4.06 -3.95 17.94
CA GLU A 84 4.45 -4.20 19.33
C GLU A 84 4.09 -3.04 20.25
N LEU A 85 4.32 -1.80 19.81
CA LEU A 85 3.95 -0.61 20.58
C LEU A 85 2.43 -0.46 20.72
N MET A 86 1.66 -0.79 19.66
CA MET A 86 0.21 -0.77 19.73
C MET A 86 -0.31 -1.82 20.71
N ILE A 87 0.21 -3.05 20.65
CA ILE A 87 -0.13 -4.12 21.59
C ILE A 87 0.21 -3.71 23.03
N ALA A 88 1.42 -3.20 23.27
CA ALA A 88 1.85 -2.77 24.60
C ALA A 88 0.94 -1.66 25.18
N ARG A 89 0.56 -0.67 24.35
CA ARG A 89 -0.35 0.41 24.78
C ARG A 89 -1.75 -0.10 25.08
N GLN A 90 -2.30 -0.97 24.24
CA GLN A 90 -3.62 -1.57 24.46
C GLN A 90 -3.62 -2.45 25.71
N THR A 91 -2.62 -3.29 25.90
CA THR A 91 -2.45 -4.11 27.11
C THR A 91 -2.35 -3.25 28.36
N TYR A 92 -1.55 -2.17 28.32
CA TYR A 92 -1.45 -1.25 29.45
C TYR A 92 -2.80 -0.58 29.78
N GLN A 93 -3.54 -0.12 28.77
CA GLN A 93 -4.86 0.49 28.95
C GLN A 93 -5.88 -0.49 29.55
N LEU A 94 -5.86 -1.77 29.14
CA LEU A 94 -6.75 -2.80 29.66
C LEU A 94 -6.46 -3.16 31.12
N ILE A 95 -5.18 -3.15 31.54
CA ILE A 95 -4.79 -3.49 32.91
C ILE A 95 -4.98 -2.31 33.89
N LYS A 96 -4.90 -1.07 33.38
CA LYS A 96 -4.99 0.16 34.19
C LYS A 96 -6.39 0.80 34.20
N GLY A 97 -7.31 0.36 33.35
CA GLY A 97 -8.73 0.72 33.42
C GLY A 97 -9.44 -0.02 34.54
#